data_AF-A0A554IY73-F1
#
_entry.id   AF-A0A554IY73-F1
#
_cell.length_a   1.000
_cell.length_b   1.000
_cell.length_c   1.000
_cell.angle_alpha   90.00
_cell.angle_beta   90.00
_cell.angle_gamma   90.00
#
_symmetry.space_group_name_H-M   'P 1'
#
loop_
_entity.id
_entity.type
_entity.pdbx_description
1 polymer ?
#
loop_
_entity_poly.entity_id
_entity_poly.type
_entity_poly.pdbx_seq_one_letter_code
_entity_poly.pdbx_strand_id
1 'polypeptide(L)'
;MFLLESMFGDQNTRFLKACAPSVAQINSFEKKFETLTTEELREKTTEFQERLKKGEILDNLLPEAFAVVREATKRTLKQRPFDVQLIGGIVLHKGNIAEMKTGEGKTLVATLPAYLNALSGKGVHVVTVNDYLARRDTVWMGQIFSFLGLSVGVINGAGTYLYDPAHKERDEERDEIGSFKVVYEFLRPCTREEAYRADITYGTNSEFGFDYLRDNTVLESQMLRQREHAYAIVDEIDSILIDEARTPLIISMPSADSENLYAVFKNIVQNFVEGEDYEVDEKFKSVSIKDPGIEKAEKALGIDNIYTDKGIKYVHHLETAVRAKALFIRDKEYVVRDDEVIIVDEFTGRLQP
;
A
#
# COMPACT_ATOMS: atom_id res chain seq x y z
N MET A 1 20.05 17.24 38.47
CA MET A 1 19.55 16.74 37.17
C MET A 1 20.08 17.57 36.00
N PHE A 2 20.05 18.90 36.06
CA PHE A 2 20.50 19.79 34.96
C PHE A 2 22.00 19.78 34.57
N LEU A 3 22.92 19.37 35.45
CA LEU A 3 24.37 19.44 35.17
C LEU A 3 24.93 18.23 34.39
N LEU A 4 24.21 17.09 34.39
CA LEU A 4 24.64 15.87 33.68
C LEU A 4 24.14 15.84 32.23
N GLU A 5 22.99 16.47 31.94
CA GLU A 5 22.48 16.64 30.57
C GLU A 5 23.34 17.62 29.75
N SER A 6 23.86 18.69 30.38
CA SER A 6 24.70 19.67 29.68
C SER A 6 26.09 19.13 29.29
N MET A 7 26.57 18.06 29.94
CA MET A 7 27.88 17.44 29.64
C MET A 7 27.78 16.31 28.61
N PHE A 8 26.67 15.57 28.55
CA PHE A 8 26.52 14.44 27.62
C PHE A 8 25.60 14.71 26.43
N GLY A 9 24.91 15.85 26.39
CA GLY A 9 23.90 16.16 25.37
C GLY A 9 22.67 15.25 25.47
N ASP A 10 21.56 15.73 24.92
CA ASP A 10 20.36 14.90 24.72
C ASP A 10 20.61 13.82 23.65
N GLN A 11 19.67 12.87 23.50
CA GLN A 11 19.79 11.78 22.53
C GLN A 11 19.99 12.30 21.10
N ASN A 12 19.30 13.40 20.75
CA ASN A 12 19.41 14.05 19.44
C ASN A 12 20.82 14.59 19.18
N THR A 13 21.40 15.33 20.14
CA THR A 13 22.75 15.87 20.03
C THR A 13 23.78 14.75 19.87
N ARG A 14 23.61 13.63 20.58
CA ARG A 14 24.50 12.46 20.44
C ARG A 14 24.39 11.83 19.06
N PHE A 15 23.18 11.65 18.55
CA PHE A 15 22.96 11.11 17.21
C PHE A 15 23.58 12.01 16.13
N LEU A 16 23.34 13.33 16.20
CA LEU A 16 23.92 14.29 15.25
C LEU A 16 25.46 14.25 15.26
N LYS A 17 26.07 14.16 16.45
CA LYS A 17 27.53 13.98 16.57
C LYS A 17 28.00 12.66 15.95
N ALA A 18 27.23 11.58 16.08
CA ALA A 18 27.54 10.29 15.48
C ALA A 18 27.43 10.29 13.94
N CYS A 19 26.64 11.19 13.34
CA CYS A 19 26.58 11.37 11.89
C CYS A 19 27.80 12.11 11.31
N ALA A 20 28.49 12.94 12.11
CA ALA A 20 29.56 13.81 11.63
C ALA A 20 30.71 13.07 10.91
N PRO A 21 31.20 11.90 11.37
CA PRO A 21 32.20 11.13 10.63
C PRO A 21 31.72 10.69 9.24
N SER A 22 30.47 10.21 9.14
CA SER A 22 29.89 9.80 7.84
C SER A 22 29.74 10.99 6.90
N VAL A 23 29.28 12.15 7.39
CA VAL A 23 29.18 13.39 6.60
C VAL A 23 30.56 13.84 6.11
N ALA A 24 31.58 13.80 6.98
CA ALA A 24 32.95 14.12 6.60
C ALA A 24 33.49 13.18 5.51
N GLN A 25 33.19 11.88 5.62
CA GLN A 25 33.56 10.89 4.61
C GLN A 25 32.83 11.13 3.28
N ILE A 26 31.52 11.41 3.30
CA ILE A 26 30.75 11.81 2.10
C ILE A 26 31.40 13.04 1.44
N ASN A 27 31.72 14.07 2.22
CA ASN A 27 32.37 15.29 1.74
C ASN A 27 33.74 15.00 1.11
N SER A 28 34.49 14.03 1.65
CA SER A 28 35.81 13.66 1.12
C SER A 28 35.77 13.06 -0.30
N PHE A 29 34.65 12.45 -0.70
CA PHE A 29 34.48 11.88 -2.03
C PHE A 29 34.14 12.92 -3.10
N GLU A 30 33.70 14.12 -2.73
CA GLU A 30 33.17 15.11 -3.66
C GLU A 30 34.14 15.41 -4.82
N LYS A 31 35.38 15.82 -4.52
CA LYS A 31 36.38 16.14 -5.55
C LYS A 31 36.69 14.96 -6.47
N LYS A 32 36.66 13.73 -5.94
CA LYS A 32 36.92 12.51 -6.72
C LYS A 32 35.74 12.21 -7.65
N PHE A 33 34.50 12.40 -7.19
CA PHE A 33 33.32 12.07 -7.99
C PHE A 33 32.96 13.16 -8.99
N GLU A 34 33.34 14.41 -8.72
CA GLU A 34 33.28 15.50 -9.71
C GLU A 34 34.07 15.18 -10.98
N THR A 35 35.18 14.45 -10.88
CA THR A 35 36.01 14.10 -12.04
C THR A 35 35.50 12.90 -12.84
N LEU A 36 34.53 12.14 -12.31
CA LEU A 36 34.00 10.96 -13.00
C LEU A 36 33.12 11.36 -14.20
N THR A 37 33.12 10.56 -15.25
CA THR A 37 32.16 10.69 -16.35
C THR A 37 30.75 10.28 -15.90
N THR A 38 29.75 10.52 -16.74
CA THR A 38 28.37 10.07 -16.47
C THR A 38 28.30 8.55 -16.40
N GLU A 39 29.02 7.87 -17.28
CA GLU A 39 29.09 6.43 -17.38
C GLU A 39 29.78 5.83 -16.13
N GLU A 40 30.93 6.37 -15.73
CA GLU A 40 31.65 5.94 -14.53
C GLU A 40 30.80 6.13 -13.25
N LEU A 41 30.05 7.24 -13.18
CA LEU A 41 29.17 7.50 -12.03
C LEU A 41 27.97 6.55 -12.00
N ARG A 42 27.45 6.15 -13.17
CA ARG A 42 26.40 5.12 -13.28
C ARG A 42 26.93 3.73 -12.92
N GLU A 43 28.15 3.39 -13.35
CA GLU A 43 28.80 2.11 -13.03
C GLU A 43 28.99 1.88 -11.53
N LYS A 44 29.03 2.94 -10.72
CA LYS A 44 29.03 2.84 -9.25
C LYS A 44 27.84 2.05 -8.71
N THR A 45 26.66 2.17 -9.31
CA THR A 45 25.49 1.39 -8.89
C THR A 45 25.76 -0.11 -9.02
N THR A 46 26.30 -0.55 -10.16
CA THR A 46 26.66 -1.95 -10.41
C THR A 46 27.76 -2.40 -9.45
N GLU A 47 28.80 -1.58 -9.25
CA GLU A 47 29.88 -1.86 -8.29
C GLU A 47 29.34 -2.10 -6.87
N PHE A 48 28.44 -1.23 -6.40
CA PHE A 48 27.84 -1.36 -5.06
C PHE A 48 26.96 -2.60 -4.94
N GLN A 49 26.14 -2.90 -5.94
CA GLN A 49 25.33 -4.13 -5.97
C GLN A 49 26.21 -5.39 -5.93
N GLU A 50 27.34 -5.41 -6.64
CA GLU A 50 28.30 -6.53 -6.57
C GLU A 50 28.97 -6.65 -5.22
N ARG A 51 29.34 -5.53 -4.59
CA ARG A 51 29.90 -5.49 -3.23
C ARG A 51 28.91 -6.07 -2.20
N LEU A 52 27.62 -5.73 -2.30
CA LEU A 52 26.56 -6.33 -1.48
C LEU A 52 26.44 -7.84 -1.71
N LYS A 53 26.47 -8.29 -2.97
CA LYS A 53 26.46 -9.73 -3.30
C LYS A 53 27.66 -10.49 -2.71
N LYS A 54 28.80 -9.81 -2.52
CA LYS A 54 30.01 -10.35 -1.87
C LYS A 54 29.95 -10.29 -0.34
N GLY A 55 28.87 -9.80 0.25
CA GLY A 55 28.63 -9.81 1.70
C GLY A 55 28.99 -8.51 2.42
N GLU A 56 29.31 -7.42 1.70
CA GLU A 56 29.41 -6.10 2.33
C GLU A 56 28.03 -5.67 2.86
N ILE A 57 27.99 -5.09 4.05
CA ILE A 57 26.74 -4.59 4.64
C ILE A 57 26.41 -3.18 4.12
N LEU A 58 25.13 -2.88 4.04
CA LEU A 58 24.63 -1.65 3.44
C LEU A 58 25.17 -0.38 4.11
N ASP A 59 25.31 -0.40 5.43
CA ASP A 59 25.87 0.69 6.23
C ASP A 59 27.27 1.13 5.77
N ASN A 60 28.09 0.18 5.32
CA ASN A 60 29.45 0.48 4.89
C ASN A 60 29.49 1.23 3.56
N LEU A 61 28.47 1.02 2.70
CA LEU A 61 28.33 1.70 1.42
C LEU A 61 27.80 3.12 1.55
N LEU A 62 27.17 3.47 2.68
CA LEU A 62 26.45 4.73 2.86
C LEU A 62 27.28 5.96 2.43
N PRO A 63 28.54 6.15 2.86
CA PRO A 63 29.27 7.36 2.53
C PRO A 63 29.55 7.49 1.02
N GLU A 64 29.89 6.39 0.36
CA GLU A 64 30.13 6.37 -1.09
C GLU A 64 28.82 6.54 -1.87
N ALA A 65 27.76 5.82 -1.49
CA ALA A 65 26.46 5.90 -2.14
C ALA A 65 25.85 7.30 -2.03
N PHE A 66 25.92 7.95 -0.87
CA PHE A 66 25.40 9.31 -0.69
C PHE A 66 26.21 10.34 -1.48
N ALA A 67 27.52 10.15 -1.61
CA ALA A 67 28.35 11.00 -2.46
C ALA A 67 27.99 10.84 -3.96
N VAL A 68 27.71 9.61 -4.42
CA VAL A 68 27.23 9.34 -5.78
C VAL A 68 25.91 10.04 -6.05
N VAL A 69 24.93 9.91 -5.14
CA VAL A 69 23.62 10.58 -5.26
C VAL A 69 23.76 12.11 -5.24
N ARG A 70 24.64 12.65 -4.37
CA ARG A 70 24.91 14.10 -4.33
C ARG A 70 25.44 14.60 -5.66
N GLU A 71 26.39 13.90 -6.27
CA GLU A 71 26.95 14.26 -7.57
C GLU A 71 25.92 14.09 -8.70
N ALA A 72 25.12 13.02 -8.68
CA ALA A 72 24.02 12.84 -9.63
C ALA A 72 23.01 14.00 -9.55
N THR A 73 22.63 14.43 -8.35
CA THR A 73 21.73 15.57 -8.14
C THR A 73 22.31 16.87 -8.71
N LYS A 74 23.61 17.12 -8.52
CA LYS A 74 24.30 18.29 -9.10
C LYS A 74 24.23 18.26 -10.62
N ARG A 75 24.36 17.08 -11.25
CA ARG A 75 24.37 16.94 -12.70
C ARG A 75 22.97 17.08 -13.30
N THR A 76 21.97 16.43 -12.71
CA THR A 76 20.60 16.36 -13.22
C THR A 76 19.79 17.59 -12.85
N LEU A 77 19.74 17.95 -11.56
CA LEU A 77 18.87 19.00 -11.03
C LEU A 77 19.59 20.33 -10.75
N LYS A 78 20.92 20.37 -10.91
CA LYS A 78 21.77 21.52 -10.53
C LYS A 78 21.67 21.89 -9.04
N GLN A 79 21.32 20.92 -8.21
CA GLN A 79 21.20 21.07 -6.77
C GLN A 79 22.28 20.22 -6.09
N ARG A 80 23.04 20.82 -5.17
CA ARG A 80 23.99 20.11 -4.33
C ARG A 80 23.34 19.90 -2.95
N PRO A 81 22.97 18.67 -2.57
CA PRO A 81 22.49 18.40 -1.22
C PRO A 81 23.38 19.02 -0.14
N PHE A 82 22.81 19.72 0.83
CA PHE A 82 23.54 20.31 1.96
C PHE A 82 23.90 19.25 3.01
N ASP A 83 24.84 19.57 3.91
CA ASP A 83 25.27 18.63 4.95
C ASP A 83 24.11 18.25 5.90
N VAL A 84 23.21 19.19 6.18
CA VAL A 84 21.97 18.92 6.94
C VAL A 84 21.03 17.95 6.22
N GLN A 85 21.02 17.96 4.88
CA GLN A 85 20.24 17.04 4.07
C GLN A 85 20.89 15.64 4.06
N LEU A 86 22.22 15.56 4.06
CA LEU A 86 22.93 14.29 4.26
C LEU A 86 22.61 13.67 5.62
N ILE A 87 22.58 14.48 6.67
CA ILE A 87 22.18 14.04 8.01
C ILE A 87 20.74 13.51 7.99
N GLY A 88 19.80 14.25 7.37
CA GLY A 88 18.42 13.78 7.20
C GLY A 88 18.34 12.42 6.49
N GLY A 89 19.13 12.22 5.44
CA GLY A 89 19.21 10.93 4.73
C GLY A 89 19.75 9.80 5.61
N ILE A 90 20.75 10.08 6.46
CA ILE A 90 21.29 9.11 7.43
C ILE A 90 20.22 8.75 8.47
N VAL A 91 19.49 9.74 9.00
CA VAL A 91 18.40 9.52 9.97
C VAL A 91 17.36 8.58 9.37
N LEU A 92 16.90 8.85 8.15
CA LEU A 92 15.92 8.01 7.44
C LEU A 92 16.46 6.58 7.22
N HIS A 93 17.68 6.44 6.70
CA HIS A 93 18.29 5.11 6.49
C HIS A 93 18.38 4.29 7.78
N LYS A 94 18.56 4.94 8.93
CA LYS A 94 18.56 4.28 10.24
C LYS A 94 17.16 3.98 10.80
N GLY A 95 16.10 4.18 10.02
CA GLY A 95 14.72 3.89 10.42
C GLY A 95 14.12 4.90 11.39
N ASN A 96 14.67 6.12 11.46
CA ASN A 96 14.20 7.18 12.35
C ASN A 96 13.44 8.27 11.59
N ILE A 97 12.74 9.13 12.33
CA ILE A 97 12.03 10.29 11.78
C ILE A 97 13.00 11.47 11.65
N ALA A 98 13.19 11.95 10.43
CA ALA A 98 13.96 13.15 10.15
C ALA A 98 13.05 14.39 10.21
N GLU A 99 13.00 15.05 11.37
CA GLU A 99 12.27 16.32 11.50
C GLU A 99 13.03 17.45 10.78
N MET A 100 12.49 17.84 9.62
CA MET A 100 13.02 18.92 8.80
C MET A 100 11.91 19.93 8.52
N LYS A 101 12.22 21.22 8.67
CA LYS A 101 11.25 22.28 8.40
C LYS A 101 10.83 22.29 6.93
N THR A 102 9.64 22.79 6.66
CA THR A 102 9.17 23.02 5.29
C THR A 102 10.17 23.91 4.54
N GLY A 103 10.54 23.50 3.32
CA GLY A 103 11.54 24.18 2.51
C GLY A 103 12.97 23.66 2.64
N GLU A 104 13.27 22.79 3.62
CA GLU A 104 14.60 22.17 3.78
C GLU A 104 14.92 21.08 2.73
N GLY A 105 13.98 20.81 1.81
CA GLY A 105 14.18 19.88 0.70
C GLY A 105 14.00 18.39 1.05
N LYS A 106 12.99 18.06 1.88
CA LYS A 106 12.63 16.67 2.25
C LYS A 106 12.57 15.71 1.04
N THR A 107 11.95 16.15 -0.06
CA THR A 107 11.85 15.38 -1.31
C THR A 107 13.23 14.97 -1.84
N LEU A 108 14.19 15.90 -1.85
CA LEU A 108 15.55 15.60 -2.29
C LEU A 108 16.29 14.71 -1.27
N VAL A 109 16.09 14.94 0.02
CA VAL A 109 16.68 14.14 1.10
C VAL A 109 16.30 12.67 0.98
N ALA A 110 15.05 12.36 0.66
CA ALA A 110 14.56 10.98 0.50
C ALA A 110 15.31 10.19 -0.58
N THR A 111 15.90 10.85 -1.58
CA THR A 111 16.65 10.17 -2.65
C THR A 111 17.92 9.47 -2.16
N LEU A 112 18.57 10.02 -1.14
CA LEU A 112 19.80 9.49 -0.56
C LEU A 112 19.59 8.08 0.03
N PRO A 113 18.70 7.89 1.04
CA PRO A 113 18.42 6.58 1.58
C PRO A 113 17.62 5.69 0.63
N ALA A 114 16.79 6.25 -0.27
CA ALA A 114 16.08 5.44 -1.26
C ALA A 114 17.05 4.77 -2.23
N TYR A 115 18.01 5.51 -2.78
CA TYR A 115 19.05 4.95 -3.64
C TYR A 115 19.84 3.87 -2.90
N LEU A 116 20.36 4.18 -1.70
CA LEU A 116 21.15 3.23 -0.92
C LEU A 116 20.39 1.92 -0.67
N ASN A 117 19.18 2.00 -0.12
CA ASN A 117 18.39 0.79 0.19
C ASN A 117 17.93 0.03 -1.06
N ALA A 118 17.72 0.71 -2.19
CA ALA A 118 17.37 0.09 -3.46
C ALA A 118 18.51 -0.79 -4.02
N LEU A 119 19.77 -0.55 -3.66
CA LEU A 119 20.92 -1.39 -4.07
C LEU A 119 20.79 -2.86 -3.60
N SER A 120 19.98 -3.13 -2.58
CA SER A 120 19.67 -4.49 -2.13
C SER A 120 18.84 -5.31 -3.14
N GLY A 121 18.20 -4.65 -4.11
CA GLY A 121 17.30 -5.27 -5.08
C GLY A 121 15.92 -5.65 -4.51
N LYS A 122 15.66 -5.37 -3.23
CA LYS A 122 14.39 -5.72 -2.57
C LYS A 122 13.27 -4.70 -2.76
N GLY A 123 13.61 -3.51 -3.24
CA GLY A 123 12.67 -2.41 -3.49
C GLY A 123 12.55 -1.42 -2.35
N VAL A 124 12.18 -0.19 -2.71
CA VAL A 124 11.93 0.91 -1.77
C VAL A 124 10.59 1.55 -2.09
N HIS A 125 9.72 1.67 -1.10
CA HIS A 125 8.49 2.46 -1.23
C HIS A 125 8.73 3.88 -0.75
N VAL A 126 8.34 4.88 -1.54
CA VAL A 126 8.28 6.28 -1.11
C VAL A 126 6.82 6.69 -1.05
N VAL A 127 6.33 6.86 0.17
CA VAL A 127 4.91 7.07 0.49
C VAL A 127 4.67 8.57 0.70
N THR A 128 3.65 9.10 0.06
CA THR A 128 3.19 10.48 0.22
C THR A 128 1.67 10.54 0.40
N VAL A 129 1.13 11.74 0.65
CA VAL A 129 -0.28 11.95 1.03
C VAL A 129 -1.25 11.98 -0.16
N ASN A 130 -0.78 12.25 -1.38
CA ASN A 130 -1.67 12.30 -2.54
C ASN A 130 -0.99 11.98 -3.87
N ASP A 131 -1.84 11.65 -4.84
CA ASP A 131 -1.47 11.22 -6.18
C ASP A 131 -0.67 12.28 -6.97
N TYR A 132 -0.95 13.56 -6.76
CA TYR A 132 -0.22 14.64 -7.43
C TYR A 132 1.24 14.69 -6.95
N LEU A 133 1.47 14.65 -5.63
CA LEU A 133 2.81 14.63 -5.06
C LEU A 133 3.57 13.38 -5.50
N ALA A 134 2.91 12.22 -5.52
CA ALA A 134 3.53 10.97 -5.97
C ALA A 134 4.04 11.09 -7.41
N ARG A 135 3.22 11.61 -8.35
CA ARG A 135 3.65 11.81 -9.75
C ARG A 135 4.73 12.87 -9.88
N ARG A 136 4.53 14.03 -9.23
CA ARG A 136 5.48 15.15 -9.26
C ARG A 136 6.86 14.68 -8.79
N ASP A 137 6.92 13.96 -7.68
CA ASP A 137 8.17 13.55 -7.07
C ASP A 137 8.83 12.41 -7.85
N THR A 138 8.06 11.49 -8.43
CA THR A 138 8.58 10.50 -9.38
C THR A 138 9.24 11.17 -10.59
N VAL A 139 8.61 12.17 -11.20
CA VAL A 139 9.19 12.83 -12.38
C VAL A 139 10.38 13.71 -12.00
N TRP A 140 10.30 14.37 -10.86
CA TRP A 140 11.37 15.26 -10.40
C TRP A 140 12.60 14.47 -9.94
N MET A 141 12.43 13.51 -9.03
CA MET A 141 13.52 12.71 -8.47
C MET A 141 13.91 11.52 -9.36
N GLY A 142 13.01 11.04 -10.22
CA GLY A 142 13.26 9.96 -11.18
C GLY A 142 14.43 10.25 -12.12
N GLN A 143 14.69 11.52 -12.41
CA GLN A 143 15.89 11.95 -13.15
C GLN A 143 17.19 11.51 -12.47
N ILE A 144 17.26 11.57 -11.13
CA ILE A 144 18.45 11.17 -10.36
C ILE A 144 18.61 9.65 -10.41
N PHE A 145 17.54 8.91 -10.12
CA PHE A 145 17.56 7.45 -10.10
C PHE A 145 17.86 6.85 -11.47
N SER A 146 17.19 7.34 -12.52
CA SER A 146 17.41 6.93 -13.90
C SER A 146 18.83 7.27 -14.37
N PHE A 147 19.36 8.44 -14.00
CA PHE A 147 20.75 8.79 -14.27
C PHE A 147 21.72 7.74 -13.69
N LEU A 148 21.46 7.27 -12.46
CA LEU A 148 22.22 6.24 -11.76
C LEU A 148 21.85 4.79 -12.15
N GLY A 149 20.96 4.60 -13.13
CA GLY A 149 20.59 3.29 -13.65
C GLY A 149 19.55 2.52 -12.83
N LEU A 150 18.85 3.18 -11.89
CA LEU A 150 17.73 2.59 -11.17
C LEU A 150 16.40 2.92 -11.85
N SER A 151 15.48 1.95 -11.80
CA SER A 151 14.11 2.07 -12.28
C SER A 151 13.20 2.69 -11.21
N VAL A 152 12.22 3.50 -11.64
CA VAL A 152 11.27 4.16 -10.74
C VAL A 152 9.85 3.98 -11.24
N GLY A 153 8.96 3.49 -10.38
CA GLY A 153 7.54 3.38 -10.64
C GLY A 153 6.72 4.38 -9.82
N VAL A 154 5.50 4.66 -10.27
CA VAL A 154 4.50 5.39 -9.49
C VAL A 154 3.14 4.71 -9.59
N ILE A 155 2.53 4.51 -8.43
CA ILE A 155 1.17 3.98 -8.28
C ILE A 155 0.22 5.11 -7.87
N ASN A 156 -0.91 5.21 -8.57
CA ASN A 156 -1.98 6.16 -8.28
C ASN A 156 -3.34 5.46 -8.36
N GLY A 157 -4.40 6.14 -7.90
CA GLY A 157 -5.76 5.59 -8.01
C GLY A 157 -6.25 5.50 -9.46
N ALA A 158 -5.84 6.45 -10.32
CA ALA A 158 -6.29 6.54 -11.71
C ALA A 158 -5.37 5.83 -12.72
N GLY A 159 -4.18 5.38 -12.32
CA GLY A 159 -3.19 4.84 -13.26
C GLY A 159 -1.90 4.39 -12.58
N THR A 160 -1.05 3.70 -13.33
CA THR A 160 0.25 3.23 -12.86
C THR A 160 1.28 3.42 -13.97
N TYR A 161 2.46 3.89 -13.61
CA TYR A 161 3.46 4.35 -14.58
C TYR A 161 4.88 4.01 -14.14
N LEU A 162 5.78 3.91 -15.12
CA LEU A 162 7.23 3.88 -14.94
C LEU A 162 7.83 5.22 -15.43
N TYR A 163 8.81 5.71 -14.70
CA TYR A 163 9.62 6.82 -15.16
C TYR A 163 10.44 6.41 -16.39
N ASP A 164 10.27 7.15 -17.48
CA ASP A 164 10.97 6.95 -18.75
C ASP A 164 11.36 8.32 -19.34
N PRO A 165 12.66 8.69 -19.34
CA PRO A 165 13.11 9.98 -19.84
C PRO A 165 12.88 10.17 -21.35
N ALA A 166 12.60 9.11 -22.10
CA ALA A 166 12.25 9.17 -23.52
C ALA A 166 10.74 9.32 -23.76
N HIS A 167 9.91 9.04 -22.76
CA HIS A 167 8.46 9.13 -22.89
C HIS A 167 8.01 10.59 -22.94
N LYS A 168 7.37 10.96 -24.04
CA LYS A 168 6.76 12.28 -24.24
C LYS A 168 5.28 12.07 -24.48
N GLU A 169 4.47 12.42 -23.50
CA GLU A 169 3.03 12.55 -23.68
C GLU A 169 2.74 14.03 -24.00
N ARG A 170 2.32 14.31 -25.23
CA ARG A 170 1.81 15.63 -25.63
C ARG A 170 0.30 15.52 -25.65
N ASP A 171 -0.37 16.23 -24.77
CA ASP A 171 -1.83 16.34 -24.77
C ASP A 171 -2.22 17.69 -25.39
N GLU A 172 -2.47 17.70 -26.70
CA GLU A 172 -2.70 18.91 -27.49
C GLU A 172 -4.03 19.63 -27.14
N GLU A 173 -5.04 18.93 -26.62
CA GLU A 173 -6.32 19.55 -26.19
C GLU A 173 -6.24 20.19 -24.79
N ARG A 174 -5.20 19.87 -24.02
CA ARG A 174 -5.13 20.17 -22.57
C ARG A 174 -4.28 21.40 -22.23
N ASP A 175 -3.36 21.78 -23.12
CA ASP A 175 -2.59 23.03 -23.04
C ASP A 175 -3.49 24.28 -23.17
N GLU A 176 -4.74 24.12 -23.65
CA GLU A 176 -5.72 25.20 -23.77
C GLU A 176 -6.44 25.55 -22.44
N ILE A 177 -6.56 24.61 -21.48
CA ILE A 177 -7.48 24.77 -20.32
C ILE A 177 -6.76 25.27 -19.05
N GLY A 178 -5.42 25.33 -19.03
CA GLY A 178 -4.64 26.01 -17.98
C GLY A 178 -4.84 25.51 -16.53
N SER A 179 -5.50 24.36 -16.33
CA SER A 179 -5.85 23.86 -15.00
C SER A 179 -4.90 22.73 -14.57
N PHE A 180 -4.09 23.04 -13.54
CA PHE A 180 -3.13 22.18 -12.84
C PHE A 180 -2.16 21.41 -13.78
N LYS A 181 -0.88 21.76 -13.73
CA LYS A 181 0.20 21.08 -14.47
C LYS A 181 0.25 19.60 -14.05
N VAL A 182 -0.44 18.72 -14.79
CA VAL A 182 -0.42 17.29 -14.52
C VAL A 182 0.85 16.73 -15.12
N VAL A 183 1.64 16.08 -14.28
CA VAL A 183 3.00 15.66 -14.58
C VAL A 183 2.95 14.24 -15.15
N TYR A 184 2.59 14.10 -16.43
CA TYR A 184 2.64 12.82 -17.15
C TYR A 184 3.80 12.74 -18.14
N GLU A 185 4.44 13.87 -18.47
CA GLU A 185 5.72 13.84 -19.17
C GLU A 185 6.70 12.97 -18.37
N PHE A 186 7.40 12.07 -19.07
CA PHE A 186 8.28 11.04 -18.50
C PHE A 186 7.60 9.91 -17.72
N LEU A 187 6.26 9.79 -17.72
CA LEU A 187 5.55 8.68 -17.07
C LEU A 187 4.91 7.75 -18.10
N ARG A 188 5.61 6.67 -18.45
CA ARG A 188 5.08 5.65 -19.37
C ARG A 188 4.09 4.74 -18.63
N PRO A 189 2.86 4.54 -19.13
CA PRO A 189 1.92 3.58 -18.54
C PRO A 189 2.51 2.18 -18.40
N CYS A 190 2.22 1.52 -17.28
CA CYS A 190 2.68 0.16 -16.98
C CYS A 190 1.66 -0.58 -16.11
N THR A 191 1.86 -1.88 -15.91
CA THR A 191 1.05 -2.64 -14.95
C THR A 191 1.43 -2.32 -13.51
N ARG A 192 0.56 -2.71 -12.56
CA ARG A 192 0.85 -2.57 -11.13
C ARG A 192 2.08 -3.36 -10.72
N GLU A 193 2.19 -4.59 -11.21
CA GLU A 193 3.32 -5.47 -10.98
C GLU A 193 4.63 -4.85 -11.50
N GLU A 194 4.62 -4.27 -12.71
CA GLU A 194 5.80 -3.59 -13.26
C GLU A 194 6.27 -2.42 -12.38
N ALA A 195 5.35 -1.63 -11.83
CA ALA A 195 5.70 -0.53 -10.93
C ALA A 195 6.28 -1.00 -9.60
N TYR A 196 5.79 -2.11 -9.02
CA TYR A 196 6.36 -2.70 -7.81
C TYR A 196 7.70 -3.41 -8.06
N ARG A 197 7.94 -3.90 -9.29
CA ARG A 197 9.23 -4.48 -9.69
C ARG A 197 10.32 -3.42 -9.91
N ALA A 198 9.95 -2.15 -10.03
CA ALA A 198 10.92 -1.05 -10.07
C ALA A 198 11.75 -0.98 -8.77
N ASP A 199 12.98 -0.49 -8.86
CA ASP A 199 13.90 -0.36 -7.72
C ASP A 199 13.34 0.57 -6.64
N ILE A 200 12.66 1.64 -7.06
CA ILE A 200 11.90 2.55 -6.19
C ILE A 200 10.46 2.68 -6.72
N THR A 201 9.48 2.61 -5.84
CA THR A 201 8.06 2.82 -6.16
C THR A 201 7.52 3.96 -5.32
N TYR A 202 7.04 5.02 -5.96
CA TYR A 202 6.30 6.11 -5.30
C TYR A 202 4.81 5.80 -5.29
N GLY A 203 4.10 6.25 -4.26
CA GLY A 203 2.66 6.08 -4.18
C GLY A 203 2.06 6.74 -2.96
N THR A 204 0.75 6.63 -2.84
CA THR A 204 0.05 7.04 -1.62
C THR A 204 -0.02 5.89 -0.63
N ASN A 205 -0.12 6.22 0.66
CA ASN A 205 -0.38 5.24 1.71
C ASN A 205 -1.61 4.38 1.41
N SER A 206 -2.67 5.00 0.89
CA SER A 206 -3.91 4.32 0.52
C SER A 206 -3.69 3.32 -0.60
N GLU A 207 -2.98 3.68 -1.67
CA GLU A 207 -2.71 2.77 -2.79
C GLU A 207 -1.84 1.58 -2.38
N PHE A 208 -0.78 1.80 -1.59
CA PHE A 208 0.02 0.71 -1.03
C PHE A 208 -0.82 -0.22 -0.14
N GLY A 209 -1.66 0.34 0.73
CA GLY A 209 -2.51 -0.46 1.63
C GLY A 209 -3.59 -1.23 0.87
N PHE A 210 -4.26 -0.62 -0.09
CA PHE A 210 -5.27 -1.30 -0.90
C PHE A 210 -4.69 -2.39 -1.80
N ASP A 211 -3.50 -2.19 -2.35
CA ASP A 211 -2.85 -3.27 -3.10
C ASP A 211 -2.50 -4.45 -2.22
N TYR A 212 -1.99 -4.22 -1.00
CA TYR A 212 -1.77 -5.28 -0.03
C TYR A 212 -3.07 -6.03 0.29
N LEU A 213 -4.15 -5.31 0.58
CA LEU A 213 -5.45 -5.93 0.89
C LEU A 213 -5.97 -6.74 -0.30
N ARG A 214 -5.88 -6.22 -1.53
CA ARG A 214 -6.35 -6.94 -2.72
C ARG A 214 -5.45 -8.14 -3.05
N ASP A 215 -4.15 -8.07 -2.79
CA ASP A 215 -3.23 -9.20 -2.95
C ASP A 215 -3.56 -10.36 -1.99
N ASN A 216 -4.22 -10.08 -0.86
CA ASN A 216 -4.74 -11.12 0.04
C ASN A 216 -6.11 -11.70 -0.39
N THR A 217 -6.65 -11.27 -1.54
CA THR A 217 -7.91 -11.79 -2.09
C THR A 217 -7.73 -12.57 -3.39
N VAL A 218 -6.53 -12.57 -3.98
CA VAL A 218 -6.27 -13.31 -5.22
C VAL A 218 -6.11 -14.81 -4.95
N LEU A 219 -6.51 -15.63 -5.92
CA LEU A 219 -6.45 -17.09 -5.82
C LEU A 219 -5.09 -17.66 -6.27
N GLU A 220 -4.35 -16.92 -7.08
CA GLU A 220 -3.12 -17.37 -7.71
C GLU A 220 -1.96 -16.41 -7.41
N SER A 221 -0.79 -16.95 -7.09
CA SER A 221 0.39 -16.15 -6.74
C SER A 221 0.91 -15.28 -7.88
N GLN A 222 0.65 -15.66 -9.13
CA GLN A 222 1.01 -14.85 -10.31
C GLN A 222 0.18 -13.57 -10.45
N MET A 223 -0.93 -13.44 -9.70
CA MET A 223 -1.77 -12.23 -9.69
C MET A 223 -1.37 -11.25 -8.58
N LEU A 224 -0.38 -11.59 -7.76
CA LEU A 224 0.16 -10.69 -6.75
C LEU A 224 0.81 -9.49 -7.42
N ARG A 225 0.53 -8.30 -6.92
CA ARG A 225 1.06 -7.05 -7.45
C ARG A 225 2.31 -6.62 -6.69
N GLN A 226 2.25 -6.73 -5.38
CA GLN A 226 3.34 -6.35 -4.49
C GLN A 226 4.43 -7.42 -4.44
N ARG A 227 5.58 -7.00 -3.94
CA ARG A 227 6.69 -7.86 -3.53
C ARG A 227 7.01 -7.63 -2.04
N GLU A 228 8.16 -8.11 -1.58
CA GLU A 228 8.63 -7.95 -0.20
C GLU A 228 8.54 -6.48 0.29
N HIS A 229 8.05 -6.27 1.53
CA HIS A 229 7.99 -4.95 2.17
C HIS A 229 9.31 -4.60 2.86
N ALA A 230 10.36 -4.34 2.07
CA ALA A 230 11.73 -4.25 2.59
C ALA A 230 12.06 -2.90 3.26
N TYR A 231 11.67 -1.77 2.65
CA TYR A 231 11.94 -0.44 3.18
C TYR A 231 10.93 0.57 2.65
N ALA A 232 10.43 1.44 3.53
CA ALA A 232 9.49 2.51 3.17
C ALA A 232 9.93 3.85 3.79
N ILE A 233 9.93 4.90 2.98
CA ILE A 233 10.09 6.28 3.44
C ILE A 233 8.71 6.94 3.39
N VAL A 234 8.24 7.42 4.53
CA VAL A 234 6.93 8.08 4.64
C VAL A 234 7.14 9.59 4.74
N ASP A 235 6.79 10.32 3.70
CA ASP A 235 6.73 11.78 3.72
C ASP A 235 5.46 12.25 4.44
N GLU A 236 5.53 13.40 5.13
CA GLU A 236 4.46 13.90 6.00
C GLU A 236 3.91 12.81 6.95
N ILE A 237 4.84 12.16 7.67
CA ILE A 237 4.58 10.99 8.52
C ILE A 237 3.52 11.21 9.60
N ASP A 238 3.38 12.43 10.11
CA ASP A 238 2.34 12.83 11.05
C ASP A 238 0.95 12.75 10.40
N SER A 239 0.80 13.29 9.20
CA SER A 239 -0.44 13.21 8.43
C SER A 239 -0.83 11.74 8.16
N ILE A 240 0.14 10.91 7.75
CA ILE A 240 -0.13 9.54 7.33
C ILE A 240 -0.32 8.58 8.52
N LEU A 241 0.62 8.57 9.47
CA LEU A 241 0.63 7.58 10.56
C LEU A 241 -0.13 8.03 11.82
N ILE A 242 -0.56 9.28 11.90
CA ILE A 242 -1.38 9.79 13.01
C ILE A 242 -2.77 10.17 12.53
N ASP A 243 -2.89 11.09 11.57
CA ASP A 243 -4.20 11.62 11.19
C ASP A 243 -5.02 10.65 10.34
N GLU A 244 -4.44 10.12 9.27
CA GLU A 244 -5.11 9.19 8.35
C GLU A 244 -5.26 7.78 8.93
N ALA A 245 -4.30 7.35 9.76
CA ALA A 245 -4.33 6.04 10.40
C ALA A 245 -5.49 5.83 11.40
N ARG A 246 -6.28 6.87 11.70
CA ARG A 246 -7.47 6.76 12.55
C ARG A 246 -8.61 5.97 11.91
N THR A 247 -8.68 5.93 10.59
CA THR A 247 -9.72 5.20 9.85
C THR A 247 -9.09 3.99 9.15
N PRO A 248 -9.61 2.78 9.36
CA PRO A 248 -9.07 1.60 8.69
C PRO A 248 -9.29 1.65 7.17
N LEU A 249 -8.36 1.09 6.41
CA LEU A 249 -8.53 0.85 4.98
C LEU A 249 -9.45 -0.35 4.77
N ILE A 250 -10.56 -0.16 4.04
CA ILE A 250 -11.59 -1.18 3.81
C ILE A 250 -11.86 -1.30 2.32
N ILE A 251 -11.79 -2.53 1.78
CA ILE A 251 -12.27 -2.82 0.43
C ILE A 251 -13.75 -3.17 0.51
N SER A 252 -14.60 -2.31 -0.05
CA SER A 252 -16.01 -2.61 -0.26
C SER A 252 -16.25 -2.93 -1.74
N MET A 253 -16.88 -4.07 -2.02
CA MET A 253 -17.41 -4.37 -3.35
C MET A 253 -18.94 -4.27 -3.31
N PRO A 254 -19.58 -3.66 -4.31
CA PRO A 254 -21.03 -3.74 -4.42
C PRO A 254 -21.45 -5.20 -4.54
N SER A 255 -22.44 -5.61 -3.77
CA SER A 255 -23.04 -6.94 -3.91
C SER A 255 -23.77 -7.02 -5.26
N ALA A 256 -23.31 -7.88 -6.17
CA ALA A 256 -24.04 -8.16 -7.40
C ALA A 256 -25.34 -8.90 -7.08
N ASP A 257 -26.48 -8.31 -7.46
CA ASP A 257 -27.88 -8.77 -7.38
C ASP A 257 -28.09 -10.16 -6.75
N SER A 258 -28.17 -10.17 -5.43
CA SER A 258 -28.70 -11.29 -4.62
C SER A 258 -30.20 -11.16 -4.34
N GLU A 259 -30.82 -10.03 -4.68
CA GLU A 259 -32.22 -9.72 -4.31
C GLU A 259 -33.22 -10.80 -4.77
N ASN A 260 -33.04 -11.34 -5.97
CA ASN A 260 -33.95 -12.37 -6.49
C ASN A 260 -33.80 -13.72 -5.75
N LEU A 261 -32.58 -14.10 -5.37
CA LEU A 261 -32.35 -15.39 -4.69
C LEU A 261 -32.93 -15.41 -3.28
N TYR A 262 -32.84 -14.32 -2.52
CA TYR A 262 -33.47 -14.26 -1.19
C TYR A 262 -34.99 -14.50 -1.25
N ALA A 263 -35.67 -13.92 -2.23
CA ALA A 263 -37.10 -14.13 -2.43
C ALA A 263 -37.43 -15.58 -2.83
N VAL A 264 -36.64 -16.18 -3.73
CA VAL A 264 -36.80 -17.59 -4.14
C VAL A 264 -36.64 -18.53 -2.95
N PHE A 265 -35.53 -18.43 -2.21
CA PHE A 265 -35.27 -19.32 -1.08
C PHE A 265 -36.24 -19.12 0.08
N LYS A 266 -36.71 -17.89 0.33
CA LYS A 266 -37.82 -17.64 1.27
C LYS A 266 -39.05 -18.47 0.93
N ASN A 267 -39.45 -18.50 -0.34
CA ASN A 267 -40.62 -19.25 -0.79
C ASN A 267 -40.39 -20.77 -0.72
N ILE A 268 -39.19 -21.26 -1.01
CA ILE A 268 -38.84 -22.68 -0.90
C ILE A 268 -38.97 -23.15 0.56
N VAL A 269 -38.37 -22.42 1.50
CA VAL A 269 -38.32 -22.85 2.91
C VAL A 269 -39.65 -22.68 3.65
N GLN A 270 -40.63 -21.96 3.09
CA GLN A 270 -41.95 -21.78 3.72
C GLN A 270 -42.59 -23.12 4.13
N ASN A 271 -42.44 -24.15 3.29
CA ASN A 271 -43.02 -25.47 3.51
C ASN A 271 -42.10 -26.47 4.21
N PHE A 272 -40.93 -26.02 4.70
CA PHE A 272 -40.02 -26.90 5.43
C PHE A 272 -40.54 -27.19 6.84
N VAL A 273 -40.43 -28.43 7.29
CA VAL A 273 -40.88 -28.93 8.59
C VAL A 273 -39.68 -29.22 9.47
N GLU A 274 -39.68 -28.67 10.69
CA GLU A 274 -38.66 -28.95 11.69
C GLU A 274 -38.73 -30.42 12.13
N GLY A 275 -37.58 -31.07 12.26
CA GLY A 275 -37.46 -32.50 12.55
C GLY A 275 -37.44 -33.39 11.31
N GLU A 276 -38.00 -32.95 10.17
CA GLU A 276 -37.98 -33.67 8.90
C GLU A 276 -36.97 -33.07 7.90
N ASP A 277 -37.13 -31.78 7.59
CA ASP A 277 -36.35 -31.10 6.55
C ASP A 277 -35.09 -30.43 7.12
N TYR A 278 -35.14 -30.05 8.39
CA TYR A 278 -34.03 -29.46 9.12
C TYR A 278 -34.16 -29.74 10.63
N GLU A 279 -33.07 -29.60 11.35
CA GLU A 279 -33.01 -29.62 12.81
C GLU A 279 -32.47 -28.29 13.34
N VAL A 280 -32.93 -27.92 14.54
CA VAL A 280 -32.50 -26.72 15.26
C VAL A 280 -31.69 -27.14 16.47
N ASP A 281 -30.50 -26.56 16.61
CA ASP A 281 -29.75 -26.61 17.85
C ASP A 281 -29.93 -25.29 18.59
N GLU A 282 -30.84 -25.29 19.58
CA GLU A 282 -31.14 -24.10 20.37
C GLU A 282 -29.96 -23.63 21.22
N LYS A 283 -29.08 -24.55 21.63
CA LYS A 283 -27.93 -24.24 22.47
C LYS A 283 -26.86 -23.47 21.69
N PHE A 284 -26.64 -23.85 20.44
CA PHE A 284 -25.66 -23.20 19.56
C PHE A 284 -26.28 -22.16 18.61
N LYS A 285 -27.61 -21.99 18.62
CA LYS A 285 -28.35 -21.15 17.67
C LYS A 285 -27.91 -21.44 16.23
N SER A 286 -27.94 -22.72 15.87
CA SER A 286 -27.59 -23.20 14.53
C SER A 286 -28.68 -24.09 13.97
N VAL A 287 -28.73 -24.17 12.63
CA VAL A 287 -29.63 -25.07 11.91
C VAL A 287 -28.81 -26.06 11.08
N SER A 288 -29.28 -27.29 11.02
CA SER A 288 -28.72 -28.34 10.16
C SER A 288 -29.79 -28.81 9.20
N ILE A 289 -29.57 -28.64 7.89
CA ILE A 289 -30.51 -29.09 6.86
C ILE A 289 -30.32 -30.60 6.66
N LYS A 290 -31.41 -31.36 6.65
CA LYS A 290 -31.41 -32.81 6.42
C LYS A 290 -31.56 -33.14 4.94
N ASP A 291 -31.22 -34.37 4.56
CA ASP A 291 -31.37 -34.87 3.18
C ASP A 291 -32.75 -34.60 2.57
N PRO A 292 -33.90 -34.81 3.27
CA PRO A 292 -35.21 -34.47 2.70
C PRO A 292 -35.39 -32.98 2.39
N GLY A 293 -34.79 -32.10 3.19
CA GLY A 293 -34.81 -30.65 2.95
C GLY A 293 -33.97 -30.26 1.74
N ILE A 294 -32.81 -30.91 1.56
CA ILE A 294 -31.96 -30.72 0.38
C ILE A 294 -32.70 -31.16 -0.89
N GLU A 295 -33.28 -32.37 -0.90
CA GLU A 295 -34.04 -32.89 -2.04
C GLU A 295 -35.23 -31.99 -2.42
N LYS A 296 -35.94 -31.45 -1.42
CA LYS A 296 -37.03 -30.48 -1.64
C LYS A 296 -36.52 -29.19 -2.30
N ALA A 297 -35.37 -28.68 -1.85
CA ALA A 297 -34.77 -27.48 -2.42
C ALA A 297 -34.29 -27.72 -3.87
N GLU A 298 -33.61 -28.83 -4.12
CA GLU A 298 -33.13 -29.25 -5.45
C GLU A 298 -34.28 -29.37 -6.44
N LYS A 299 -35.36 -30.05 -6.03
CA LYS A 299 -36.58 -30.18 -6.84
C LYS A 299 -37.25 -28.84 -7.12
N ALA A 300 -37.29 -27.93 -6.14
CA ALA A 300 -37.88 -26.61 -6.32
C ALA A 300 -37.04 -25.70 -7.23
N LEU A 301 -35.72 -25.87 -7.23
CA LEU A 301 -34.77 -25.15 -8.08
C LEU A 301 -34.61 -25.79 -9.47
N GLY A 302 -35.07 -27.03 -9.66
CA GLY A 302 -34.92 -27.78 -10.91
C GLY A 302 -33.46 -28.18 -11.19
N ILE A 303 -32.70 -28.51 -10.15
CA ILE A 303 -31.29 -28.92 -10.25
C ILE A 303 -31.10 -30.32 -9.67
N ASP A 304 -30.11 -31.06 -10.18
CA ASP A 304 -29.83 -32.43 -9.73
C ASP A 304 -28.93 -32.48 -8.48
N ASN A 305 -28.08 -31.47 -8.28
CA ASN A 305 -27.16 -31.41 -7.14
C ASN A 305 -26.82 -29.97 -6.75
N ILE A 306 -27.21 -29.57 -5.54
CA ILE A 306 -26.98 -28.24 -4.97
C ILE A 306 -25.53 -28.01 -4.52
N TYR A 307 -24.66 -29.03 -4.49
CA TYR A 307 -23.26 -28.93 -4.05
C TYR A 307 -22.25 -28.73 -5.19
N THR A 308 -22.70 -28.36 -6.38
CA THR A 308 -21.83 -28.01 -7.52
C THR A 308 -21.22 -26.60 -7.37
N ASP A 309 -20.27 -26.18 -8.22
CA ASP A 309 -19.60 -24.86 -8.10
C ASP A 309 -20.58 -23.66 -8.15
N LYS A 310 -21.67 -23.75 -8.92
CA LYS A 310 -22.79 -22.78 -8.88
C LYS A 310 -23.67 -22.94 -7.64
N GLY A 311 -23.65 -24.14 -7.07
CA GLY A 311 -24.42 -24.58 -5.94
C GLY A 311 -23.96 -24.05 -4.59
N ILE A 312 -22.67 -23.70 -4.42
CA ILE A 312 -22.17 -23.06 -3.17
C ILE A 312 -22.99 -21.79 -2.84
N LYS A 313 -23.36 -21.00 -3.85
CA LYS A 313 -24.23 -19.83 -3.67
C LYS A 313 -25.63 -20.25 -3.21
N TYR A 314 -26.20 -21.31 -3.75
CA TYR A 314 -27.53 -21.82 -3.41
C TYR A 314 -27.58 -22.42 -2.00
N VAL A 315 -26.57 -23.19 -1.60
CA VAL A 315 -26.46 -23.74 -0.24
C VAL A 315 -26.46 -22.60 0.78
N HIS A 316 -25.64 -21.57 0.56
CA HIS A 316 -25.60 -20.41 1.45
C HIS A 316 -26.96 -19.70 1.60
N HIS A 317 -27.71 -19.53 0.50
CA HIS A 317 -29.03 -18.89 0.55
C HIS A 317 -30.08 -19.79 1.21
N LEU A 318 -30.02 -21.11 0.97
CA LEU A 318 -30.89 -22.09 1.62
C LEU A 318 -30.67 -22.11 3.14
N GLU A 319 -29.42 -22.24 3.57
CA GLU A 319 -29.04 -22.18 5.00
C GLU A 319 -29.48 -20.86 5.63
N THR A 320 -29.24 -19.73 4.96
CA THR A 320 -29.66 -18.42 5.46
C THR A 320 -31.18 -18.32 5.61
N ALA A 321 -31.95 -18.83 4.65
CA ALA A 321 -33.41 -18.81 4.68
C ALA A 321 -33.99 -19.74 5.75
N VAL A 322 -33.44 -20.96 5.90
CA VAL A 322 -33.84 -21.89 6.97
C VAL A 322 -33.50 -21.29 8.33
N ARG A 323 -32.30 -20.72 8.49
CA ARG A 323 -31.87 -20.05 9.72
C ARG A 323 -32.79 -18.88 10.08
N ALA A 324 -33.13 -18.04 9.10
CA ALA A 324 -34.06 -16.93 9.29
C ALA A 324 -35.45 -17.41 9.73
N LYS A 325 -35.97 -18.49 9.12
CA LYS A 325 -37.26 -19.09 9.49
C LYS A 325 -37.26 -19.70 10.88
N ALA A 326 -36.19 -20.41 11.24
CA ALA A 326 -36.15 -21.25 12.44
C ALA A 326 -35.70 -20.50 13.70
N LEU A 327 -34.76 -19.56 13.57
CA LEU A 327 -34.09 -18.93 14.73
C LEU A 327 -34.51 -17.47 14.98
N PHE A 328 -35.05 -16.77 13.98
CA PHE A 328 -35.36 -15.35 14.09
C PHE A 328 -36.87 -15.15 14.04
N ILE A 329 -37.47 -14.92 15.21
CA ILE A 329 -38.89 -14.73 15.39
C ILE A 329 -39.18 -13.23 15.49
N ARG A 330 -40.18 -12.79 14.73
CA ARG A 330 -40.67 -11.42 14.79
C ARG A 330 -41.14 -11.08 16.20
N ASP A 331 -40.85 -9.86 16.64
CA ASP A 331 -41.15 -9.31 17.96
C ASP A 331 -40.37 -9.97 19.11
N LYS A 332 -39.34 -10.76 18.78
CA LYS A 332 -38.40 -11.33 19.75
C LYS A 332 -36.96 -11.00 19.37
N GLU A 333 -36.45 -11.54 18.27
CA GLU A 333 -35.09 -11.26 17.79
C GLU A 333 -35.02 -10.01 16.89
N TYR A 334 -36.13 -9.63 16.25
CA TYR A 334 -36.22 -8.42 15.43
C TYR A 334 -37.64 -7.86 15.39
N VAL A 335 -37.79 -6.59 15.00
CA VAL A 335 -39.07 -5.96 14.66
C VAL A 335 -39.02 -5.40 13.24
N VAL A 336 -40.19 -5.16 12.64
CA VAL A 336 -40.30 -4.49 11.34
C VAL A 336 -40.97 -3.14 11.54
N ARG A 337 -40.28 -2.05 11.20
CA ARG A 337 -40.80 -0.67 11.26
C ARG A 337 -40.34 0.08 10.02
N ASP A 338 -41.23 0.87 9.44
CA ASP A 338 -40.94 1.69 8.25
C ASP A 338 -40.31 0.88 7.10
N ASP A 339 -40.80 -0.35 6.89
CA ASP A 339 -40.28 -1.34 5.93
C ASP A 339 -38.82 -1.79 6.15
N GLU A 340 -38.24 -1.50 7.33
CA GLU A 340 -36.90 -1.93 7.74
C GLU A 340 -36.95 -2.99 8.86
N VAL A 341 -35.98 -3.91 8.82
CA VAL A 341 -35.77 -4.90 9.89
C VAL A 341 -34.83 -4.31 10.93
N ILE A 342 -35.33 -4.14 12.16
CA ILE A 342 -34.56 -3.59 13.28
C ILE A 342 -34.27 -4.72 14.28
N ILE A 343 -32.99 -4.91 14.60
CA ILE A 343 -32.55 -5.96 15.52
C ILE A 343 -32.92 -5.59 16.96
N VAL A 344 -33.38 -6.56 17.73
CA VAL A 344 -33.62 -6.42 19.17
C VAL A 344 -32.41 -6.99 19.92
N ASP A 345 -31.76 -6.16 20.73
CA ASP A 345 -30.67 -6.60 21.59
C ASP A 345 -31.20 -7.57 22.66
N GLU A 346 -30.67 -8.79 22.69
CA GLU A 346 -31.16 -9.86 23.57
C GLU A 346 -30.94 -9.59 25.07
N PHE A 347 -29.99 -8.73 25.43
CA PHE A 347 -29.66 -8.45 26.83
C PHE A 347 -30.44 -7.26 27.38
N THR A 348 -30.70 -6.25 26.54
CA THR A 348 -31.25 -4.96 26.94
C THR A 348 -32.65 -4.71 26.41
N GLY A 349 -33.10 -5.49 25.43
CA GLY A 349 -34.36 -5.29 24.69
C GLY A 349 -34.37 -4.02 23.84
N ARG A 350 -33.21 -3.37 23.68
CA ARG A 350 -33.09 -2.13 22.90
C ARG A 350 -33.08 -2.44 21.41
N LEU A 351 -33.73 -1.55 20.66
CA LEU A 351 -33.70 -1.57 19.21
C LEU A 351 -32.34 -1.06 18.73
N GLN A 352 -31.70 -1.83 17.86
CA GLN A 352 -30.45 -1.51 17.16
C GLN A 352 -30.80 -1.18 15.70
N PRO A 353 -31.07 0.11 15.40
CA PRO A 353 -31.42 0.55 14.04
C PRO A 353 -30.23 0.47 13.09
#